data_AF-A0A250F9X0-F1
#
_entry.id   AF-A0A250F9X0-F1
#
_cell.length_a   1.000
_cell.length_b   1.000
_cell.length_c   1.000
_cell.angle_alpha   90.00
_cell.angle_beta   90.00
_cell.angle_gamma   90.00
#
_symmetry.space_group_name_H-M   'P 1'
#
loop_
_entity.id
_entity.type
_entity.pdbx_description
1 polymer ?
#
loop_
_entity_poly.entity_id
_entity_poly.type
_entity_poly.pdbx_seq_one_letter_code
_entity_poly.pdbx_strand_id
1 'polypeptide(L)' 'MAREIKPTPVLEGQDVIEFYKKMAGFKDNLARLGITRESIERDAAKLRAIFKESRDEVKR' A
#
# COMPACT_ATOMS: atom_id res chain seq x y z
N MET A 1 -26.87 -10.86 12.81
CA MET A 1 -26.03 -10.75 14.02
C MET A 1 -24.85 -9.84 13.69
N ALA A 2 -24.56 -8.82 14.49
CA ALA A 2 -23.41 -7.94 14.26
C ALA A 2 -22.11 -8.70 14.57
N ARG A 3 -21.09 -8.57 13.72
CA ARG A 3 -19.76 -9.14 13.99
C ARG A 3 -19.04 -8.27 15.02
N GLU A 4 -18.35 -8.89 15.97
CA GLU A 4 -17.45 -8.16 16.88
C GLU A 4 -16.38 -7.40 16.08
N ILE A 5 -16.27 -6.10 16.34
CA ILE A 5 -15.21 -5.26 15.79
C ILE A 5 -13.99 -5.42 16.70
N LYS A 6 -12.95 -6.09 16.20
CA LYS A 6 -11.66 -6.11 16.90
C LYS A 6 -11.04 -4.71 16.87
N PRO A 7 -10.31 -4.31 17.93
CA PRO A 7 -9.57 -3.06 17.92
C PRO A 7 -8.57 -3.04 16.77
N THR A 8 -8.36 -1.86 16.18
CA THR A 8 -7.34 -1.66 15.16
C THR A 8 -5.97 -1.98 15.77
N PRO A 9 -5.18 -2.89 15.18
CA PRO A 9 -3.84 -3.16 15.65
C PRO A 9 -3.00 -1.87 15.64
N VAL A 10 -2.31 -1.61 16.74
CA VAL A 10 -1.34 -0.52 16.86
C VAL A 10 0.06 -1.10 16.98
N LEU A 11 1.05 -0.41 16.42
CA LEU A 11 2.45 -0.79 16.60
C LEU A 11 2.86 -0.42 18.03
N GLU A 12 3.41 -1.38 18.78
CA GLU A 12 3.84 -1.16 20.16
C GLU A 12 5.26 -1.70 20.38
N GLY A 13 5.99 -1.08 21.31
CA GLY A 13 7.31 -1.52 21.72
C GLY A 13 8.32 -1.68 20.58
N GLN A 14 8.84 -2.90 20.42
CA GLN A 14 9.89 -3.22 19.47
C GLN A 14 9.44 -3.03 18.00
N ASP A 15 8.16 -3.25 17.71
CA ASP A 15 7.62 -3.13 16.35
C ASP A 15 7.72 -1.69 15.82
N VAL A 16 7.53 -0.71 16.72
CA VAL A 16 7.68 0.72 16.40
C VAL A 16 9.14 1.03 16.03
N ILE A 17 10.08 0.49 16.82
CA ILE A 17 11.51 0.71 16.62
C ILE A 17 11.94 0.12 15.27
N GLU A 18 11.50 -1.08 14.95
CA GLU A 18 11.80 -1.73 13.68
C GLU A 18 11.17 -1.02 12.49
N PHE A 19 9.95 -0.52 12.64
CA PHE A 19 9.29 0.30 11.62
C PHE A 19 10.13 1.55 11.30
N TYR A 20 10.56 2.31 12.31
CA TYR A 20 11.38 3.50 12.08
C TYR A 20 12.76 3.18 11.49
N LYS A 21 13.39 2.08 11.89
CA LYS A 21 14.65 1.61 11.28
C LYS A 21 14.47 1.30 9.78
N LYS A 22 13.38 0.64 9.40
CA LYS A 22 13.06 0.38 7.98
C LYS A 22 12.77 1.68 7.22
N MET A 23 12.06 2.62 7.85
CA MET A 23 11.74 3.92 7.24
C MET A 23 12.98 4.79 6.99
N ALA A 24 14.01 4.68 7.84
CA ALA A 24 15.24 5.45 7.67
C ALA A 24 15.90 5.23 6.30
N GLY A 25 15.89 4.00 5.79
CA GLY A 25 16.46 3.65 4.48
C GLY A 25 15.46 3.71 3.32
N PHE A 26 14.25 4.24 3.53
CA PHE A 26 13.17 4.14 2.55
C PHE A 26 13.51 4.83 1.22
N LYS A 27 14.04 6.06 1.26
CA LYS A 27 14.39 6.83 0.05
C LYS A 27 15.52 6.16 -0.74
N ASP A 28 16.57 5.72 -0.06
CA ASP A 28 17.72 5.07 -0.69
C ASP A 28 17.32 3.73 -1.33
N ASN A 29 16.42 2.99 -0.69
CA ASN A 29 15.88 1.76 -1.26
C ASN A 29 15.05 2.00 -2.53
N LEU A 30 14.20 3.04 -2.56
CA LEU A 30 13.47 3.40 -3.77
C LEU A 30 14.42 3.76 -4.91
N ALA A 31 15.44 4.57 -4.62
CA ALA A 31 16.45 4.95 -5.60
C ALA A 31 17.22 3.73 -6.13
N ARG A 32 17.67 2.83 -5.25
CA ARG A 32 18.35 1.57 -5.61
C ARG A 32 17.50 0.66 -6.49
N LEU A 33 16.19 0.62 -6.25
CA LEU A 33 15.24 -0.17 -7.03
C LEU A 33 14.81 0.53 -8.33
N GLY A 34 15.28 1.76 -8.58
CA GLY A 34 14.87 2.55 -9.75
C GLY A 34 13.40 2.95 -9.73
N ILE A 35 12.76 2.93 -8.56
CA ILE A 35 11.36 3.32 -8.40
C ILE A 35 11.29 4.84 -8.36
N THR A 36 10.56 5.41 -9.31
CA THR A 36 10.32 6.85 -9.38
C THR A 36 8.85 7.15 -9.14
N ARG A 37 8.53 8.43 -8.90
CA ARG A 37 7.14 8.86 -8.73
C ARG A 37 6.32 8.56 -9.98
N GLU A 38 6.91 8.78 -11.15
CA GLU A 38 6.29 8.58 -12.46
C GLU A 38 6.03 7.09 -12.74
N SER A 39 6.88 6.17 -12.26
CA SER A 39 6.61 4.73 -12.36
C SER A 39 5.43 4.33 -11.49
N ILE A 40 5.37 4.83 -10.25
CA ILE A 40 4.26 4.58 -9.31
C ILE A 40 2.95 5.10 -9.89
N GLU A 41 2.92 6.31 -10.43
CA GLU A 41 1.71 6.91 -11.01
C GLU A 41 1.22 6.13 -12.24
N ARG A 42 2.13 5.68 -13.11
CA ARG A 42 1.78 4.82 -14.25
C ARG A 42 1.18 3.49 -13.82
N ASP A 43 1.78 2.83 -12.83
CA ASP A 43 1.29 1.54 -12.34
C ASP A 43 -0.05 1.69 -11.62
N ALA A 44 -0.23 2.75 -10.82
CA ALA A 44 -1.51 3.07 -10.20
C ALA A 44 -2.62 3.33 -11.24
N ALA A 45 -2.30 4.01 -12.34
CA ALA A 45 -3.26 4.23 -13.43
C ALA A 45 -3.68 2.92 -14.10
N LYS A 46 -2.73 2.02 -14.39
CA LYS A 46 -3.01 0.68 -14.94
C LYS A 46 -3.90 -0.14 -14.01
N LEU A 47 -3.57 -0.19 -12.73
CA LEU A 47 -4.37 -0.90 -11.73
C LEU A 47 -5.80 -0.34 -11.68
N ARG A 48 -5.95 1.00 -11.66
CA ARG A 48 -7.28 1.64 -11.68
C ARG A 48 -8.07 1.30 -12.95
N ALA A 49 -7.43 1.13 -14.10
CA ALA A 49 -8.11 0.72 -15.33
C ALA A 49 -8.65 -0.72 -15.22
N ILE A 50 -7.81 -1.67 -14.78
CA ILE A 50 -8.19 -3.08 -14.57
C ILE A 50 -9.39 -3.20 -13.61
N PHE A 51 -9.34 -2.48 -12.48
CA PHE A 51 -10.42 -2.51 -11.49
C PHE A 51 -11.65 -1.67 -11.85
N LYS A 52 -11.57 -0.78 -12.85
CA LYS A 52 -12.73 -0.08 -13.39
C LYS A 52 -13.51 -0.99 -14.34
N GLU A 53 -12.83 -1.65 -15.27
CA GLU A 53 -13.45 -2.57 -16.23
C GLU A 53 -14.20 -3.71 -15.51
N SER A 54 -13.57 -4.31 -14.50
CA SER A 54 -14.19 -5.37 -13.69
C SER A 54 -15.39 -4.92 -12.85
N ARG A 55 -15.54 -3.61 -12.58
CA ARG A 55 -16.70 -3.07 -11.83
C ARG A 55 -17.91 -2.83 -12.72
N ASP A 56 -17.69 -2.57 -14.01
CA ASP A 56 -18.75 -2.39 -15.00
C ASP A 56 -19.25 -3.74 -15.55
N GLU A 57 -18.41 -4.78 -15.57
CA GLU A 57 -18.81 -6.16 -15.91
C GLU A 57 -19.72 -6.80 -14.85
N VAL A 58 -19.50 -6.55 -13.55
CA VAL A 58 -20.36 -7.06 -12.47
C VAL A 58 -21.72 -6.34 -12.40
N LYS A 59 -21.86 -5.20 -13.07
CA LYS A 59 -23.11 -4.41 -13.10
C LYS A 59 -24.01 -4.68 -14.31
N ARG A 60 -23.57 -5.49 -15.28
CA ARG A 60 -24.38 -5.94 -16.42
C ARG A 60 -25.01 -7.30 -16.12
#